data_AF-A0A183G2V3-F1
#
_entry.id   AF-A0A183G2V3-F1
#
_cell.length_a   1.000
_cell.length_b   1.000
_cell.length_c   1.000
_cell.angle_alpha   90.00
_cell.angle_beta   90.00
_cell.angle_gamma   90.00
#
_symmetry.space_group_name_H-M   'P 1'
#
loop_
_entity.id
_entity.type
_entity.pdbx_description
1 polymer ?
#
loop_
_entity_poly.entity_id
_entity_poly.type
_entity_poly.pdbx_seq_one_letter_code
_entity_poly.pdbx_strand_id
1 'polypeptide(L)'
;MGRRKRSIEPIVVTVVSDELFDDARNEEYLKVAQTLQKITNKGGKFAVEYTVIAEADCYAIRNFVVDAKKTTKHFNYATVMCDDGKFVV
;
A
#
# COMPACT_ATOMS: atom_id res chain seq x y z
N MET A 1 35.60 0.26 11.46
CA MET A 1 34.79 0.45 10.23
C MET A 1 33.32 0.38 10.61
N GLY A 2 32.62 1.51 10.66
CA GLY A 2 31.21 1.55 11.03
C GLY A 2 30.33 0.94 9.95
N ARG A 3 29.53 -0.07 10.29
CA ARG A 3 28.39 -0.51 9.48
C ARG A 3 27.46 0.70 9.32
N ARG A 4 27.48 1.35 8.16
CA ARG A 4 26.43 2.30 7.76
C ARG A 4 25.12 1.52 7.81
N LYS A 5 24.28 1.78 8.81
CA LYS A 5 22.85 1.41 8.77
C LYS A 5 22.32 2.00 7.46
N ARG A 6 22.05 1.16 6.46
CA ARG A 6 21.25 1.59 5.31
C ARG A 6 19.90 1.98 5.91
N SER A 7 19.52 3.24 5.73
CA SER A 7 18.16 3.68 5.99
C SER A 7 17.31 2.93 4.98
N ILE A 8 16.58 1.91 5.42
CA ILE A 8 15.64 1.20 4.58
C ILE A 8 14.47 2.17 4.43
N GLU A 9 14.35 2.82 3.28
CA GLU A 9 13.19 3.67 3.00
C GLU A 9 11.98 2.76 2.77
N PRO A 10 10.89 2.96 3.51
CA PRO A 10 9.73 2.09 3.43
C PRO A 10 8.97 2.34 2.13
N ILE A 11 8.62 1.27 1.42
CA ILE A 11 7.74 1.36 0.24
C ILE A 11 6.30 1.47 0.74
N VAL A 12 5.60 2.52 0.31
CA VAL A 12 4.20 2.76 0.70
C VAL A 12 3.28 2.43 -0.47
N VAL A 13 2.36 1.48 -0.26
CA VAL A 13 1.35 1.06 -1.24
C VAL A 13 -0.03 1.47 -0.74
N THR A 14 -0.71 2.37 -1.44
CA THR A 14 -2.11 2.73 -1.12
C THR A 14 -3.03 2.10 -2.15
N VAL A 15 -3.96 1.25 -1.74
CA VAL A 15 -5.02 0.65 -2.57
C VAL A 15 -6.32 1.38 -2.29
N VAL A 16 -7.00 1.90 -3.33
CA VAL A 16 -8.29 2.61 -3.19
C VAL A 16 -9.40 1.79 -3.85
N SER A 17 -10.43 1.46 -3.08
CA SER A 17 -11.62 0.77 -3.59
C SER A 17 -12.72 1.74 -4.00
N ASP A 18 -13.75 1.20 -4.66
CA ASP A 18 -14.97 1.95 -5.00
C ASP A 18 -15.96 2.07 -3.84
N GLU A 19 -15.65 1.48 -2.69
CA GLU A 19 -16.50 1.58 -1.51
C GLU A 19 -16.34 2.94 -0.83
N LEU A 20 -17.44 3.43 -0.24
CA LEU A 20 -17.38 4.60 0.63
C LEU A 20 -16.65 4.23 1.92
N PHE A 21 -15.85 5.18 2.41
CA PHE A 21 -15.14 5.01 3.66
C PHE A 21 -16.11 5.04 4.85
N ASP A 22 -16.04 4.01 5.70
CA ASP A 22 -16.83 3.86 6.93
C ASP A 22 -15.90 3.57 8.11
N ASP A 23 -15.83 4.52 9.05
CA ASP A 23 -14.95 4.45 10.23
C ASP A 23 -15.29 3.28 11.16
N ALA A 24 -16.55 2.86 11.25
CA ALA A 24 -16.99 1.83 12.19
C ALA A 24 -16.45 0.43 11.84
N ARG A 25 -16.10 0.21 10.56
CA ARG A 25 -15.60 -1.08 10.05
C ARG A 25 -14.07 -1.21 10.14
N ASN A 26 -13.37 -0.14 10.51
CA ASN A 26 -11.91 -0.08 10.49
C ASN A 26 -11.24 -1.04 11.52
N GLU A 27 -11.83 -1.21 12.71
CA GLU A 27 -11.27 -2.07 13.77
C GLU A 27 -11.25 -3.56 13.42
N GLU A 28 -12.18 -4.03 12.57
CA GLU A 28 -12.30 -5.45 12.21
C GLU A 28 -11.24 -5.90 11.20
N TYR A 29 -10.76 -4.99 10.34
CA TYR A 29 -9.81 -5.30 9.26
C TYR A 29 -8.33 -5.20 9.66
N LEU A 30 -8.01 -4.62 10.81
CA LEU A 30 -6.64 -4.35 11.28
C LEU A 30 -5.90 -5.57 11.86
N LYS A 31 -6.54 -6.76 11.96
CA LYS A 31 -5.97 -7.91 12.69
C LYS A 31 -5.01 -8.82 11.91
N VAL A 32 -4.69 -8.55 10.65
CA VAL A 32 -3.95 -9.52 9.82
C VAL A 32 -2.92 -8.84 8.92
N ALA A 33 -1.72 -8.55 9.42
CA ALA A 33 -0.43 -8.67 8.70
C ALA A 33 0.74 -8.07 9.51
N GLN A 34 1.96 -8.57 9.28
CA GLN A 34 3.23 -7.96 9.73
C GLN A 34 3.62 -6.72 8.89
N THR A 35 2.70 -6.19 8.09
CA THR A 35 2.83 -4.90 7.41
C THR A 35 2.14 -3.83 8.26
N LEU A 36 2.69 -2.61 8.33
CA LEU A 36 1.94 -1.50 8.90
C LEU A 36 0.82 -1.17 7.91
N GLN A 37 -0.36 -1.72 8.16
CA GLN A 37 -1.58 -1.45 7.41
C GLN A 37 -2.34 -0.32 8.10
N LYS A 38 -2.73 0.68 7.31
CA LYS A 38 -3.55 1.80 7.76
C LYS A 38 -4.71 1.99 6.81
N ILE A 39 -5.93 1.89 7.32
CA ILE A 39 -7.10 2.29 6.54
C ILE A 39 -7.22 3.81 6.61
N THR A 40 -7.49 4.44 5.47
CA THR A 40 -7.56 5.88 5.32
C THR A 40 -8.66 6.27 4.33
N ASN A 41 -9.19 7.48 4.48
CA ASN A 41 -10.05 8.09 3.48
C ASN A 41 -9.20 8.82 2.42
N LYS A 42 -9.40 8.52 1.14
CA LYS A 42 -8.80 9.26 0.02
C LYS A 42 -9.91 9.79 -0.89
N GLY A 43 -10.25 11.07 -0.74
CA GLY A 43 -11.25 11.73 -1.58
C GLY A 43 -12.67 11.15 -1.44
N GLY A 44 -13.05 10.76 -0.22
CA GLY A 44 -14.34 10.13 0.09
C GLY A 44 -14.37 8.61 -0.09
N LYS A 45 -13.29 8.02 -0.60
CA LYS A 45 -13.20 6.59 -0.89
C LYS A 45 -12.42 5.84 0.19
N PHE A 46 -12.79 4.58 0.38
CA PHE A 46 -12.06 3.64 1.21
C PHE A 46 -10.70 3.34 0.59
N ALA A 47 -9.63 3.56 1.36
CA ALA A 47 -8.28 3.27 0.95
C ALA A 47 -7.52 2.53 2.05
N VAL A 48 -6.64 1.63 1.65
CA VAL A 48 -5.75 0.90 2.56
C VAL A 48 -4.31 1.19 2.16
N GLU A 49 -3.55 1.75 3.09
CA GLU A 49 -2.13 2.03 2.95
C GLU A 49 -1.31 0.95 3.64
N TYR A 50 -0.42 0.31 2.90
CA TYR A 50 0.50 -0.72 3.35
C TYR A 50 1.91 -0.15 3.32
N THR A 51 2.60 -0.18 4.46
CA THR A 51 4.02 0.13 4.52
C THR A 51 4.81 -1.17 4.48
N VAL A 52 5.60 -1.35 3.42
CA VAL A 52 6.51 -2.49 3.25
C VAL A 52 7.89 -2.06 3.74
N ILE A 53 8.34 -2.65 4.85
CA ILE A 53 9.56 -2.28 5.59
C ILE A 53 10.74 -3.23 5.27
N ALA A 54 10.56 -4.17 4.34
CA ALA A 54 11.61 -5.10 3.91
C ALA A 54 12.42 -4.54 2.73
N GLU A 55 13.60 -5.12 2.45
CA GLU A 55 14.35 -4.95 1.19
C GLU A 55 13.54 -5.55 0.01
N ALA A 56 12.35 -5.02 -0.23
CA ALA A 56 11.49 -5.45 -1.31
C ALA A 56 11.84 -4.67 -2.58
N ASP A 57 11.96 -5.40 -3.69
CA ASP A 57 12.16 -4.78 -4.99
C ASP A 57 10.87 -4.02 -5.38
N CYS A 58 11.00 -2.69 -5.52
CA CYS A 58 9.91 -1.83 -5.93
C CYS A 58 9.29 -2.28 -7.27
N TYR A 59 10.08 -2.77 -8.22
CA TYR A 59 9.56 -3.27 -9.50
C TYR A 59 8.67 -4.50 -9.30
N ALA A 60 9.08 -5.42 -8.42
CA ALA A 60 8.27 -6.58 -8.05
C ALA A 60 6.95 -6.16 -7.38
N ILE A 61 6.99 -5.17 -6.48
CA ILE A 61 5.76 -4.62 -5.85
C ILE A 61 4.85 -3.98 -6.89
N ARG A 62 5.40 -3.18 -7.82
CA ARG A 62 4.60 -2.56 -8.88
C ARG A 62 3.88 -3.61 -9.72
N ASN A 63 4.57 -4.66 -10.15
CA ASN A 63 3.96 -5.74 -10.95
C ASN A 63 2.90 -6.50 -10.16
N PHE A 64 3.16 -6.79 -8.89
CA PHE A 64 2.17 -7.40 -8.01
C PHE A 64 0.89 -6.56 -7.92
N VAL A 65 1.01 -5.24 -7.72
CA VAL A 65 -0.13 -4.32 -7.64
C VAL A 65 -0.87 -4.23 -8.97
N VAL A 66 -0.16 -4.22 -10.11
CA VAL A 66 -0.76 -4.25 -11.45
C VAL A 66 -1.60 -5.51 -11.66
N ASP A 67 -1.08 -6.67 -11.29
CA ASP A 67 -1.79 -7.93 -11.48
C ASP A 67 -2.95 -8.10 -10.49
N ALA A 68 -2.81 -7.60 -9.26
CA ALA A 68 -3.90 -7.52 -8.30
C ALA A 68 -5.06 -6.64 -8.81
N LYS A 69 -4.75 -5.50 -9.44
CA LYS A 69 -5.77 -4.63 -10.05
C LYS A 69 -6.54 -5.32 -11.17
N LYS A 70 -5.85 -6.05 -12.06
CA LYS A 70 -6.51 -6.77 -13.18
C LYS A 70 -7.48 -7.85 -12.70
N THR A 71 -7.20 -8.44 -11.54
CA THR A 71 -7.95 -9.60 -11.04
C THR A 71 -9.03 -9.23 -10.03
N THR A 72 -8.99 -8.01 -9.46
CA THR A 72 -9.89 -7.57 -8.40
C THR A 72 -10.94 -6.58 -8.93
N LYS A 73 -12.23 -6.93 -8.83
CA LYS A 73 -13.33 -6.12 -9.39
C LYS A 73 -13.52 -4.74 -8.76
N HIS A 74 -13.16 -4.57 -7.48
CA HIS A 74 -13.40 -3.33 -6.73
C HIS A 74 -12.12 -2.51 -6.50
N PHE A 75 -11.12 -2.70 -7.35
CA PHE A 75 -9.84 -2.02 -7.27
C PHE A 75 -9.83 -0.85 -8.26
N ASN A 76 -10.02 0.37 -7.76
CA ASN A 76 -10.10 1.56 -8.63
C ASN A 76 -8.70 1.96 -9.12
N TYR A 77 -7.82 2.28 -8.18
CA TYR A 77 -6.43 2.58 -8.44
C TYR A 77 -5.56 2.28 -7.21
N ALA A 78 -4.27 2.14 -7.45
CA ALA A 78 -3.29 2.12 -6.38
C ALA A 78 -2.15 3.07 -6.67
N THR A 79 -1.48 3.49 -5.60
CA THR A 79 -0.25 4.27 -5.71
C THR A 79 0.87 3.55 -5.00
N VAL A 80 1.96 3.32 -5.70
CA VAL A 80 3.19 2.72 -5.17
C VAL A 80 4.23 3.83 -5.08
N MET A 81 4.70 4.13 -3.87
CA MET A 81 5.73 5.12 -3.62
C MET A 81 7.05 4.42 -3.34
N CYS A 82 8.03 4.69 -4.19
CA CYS A 82 9.41 4.20 -4.07
C CYS A 82 10.38 5.37 -4.23
N ASP A 83 11.67 5.11 -4.04
CA ASP A 83 12.75 6.10 -4.13
C ASP A 83 12.73 6.87 -5.46
N ASP A 84 12.43 6.18 -6.57
CA ASP A 84 12.36 6.77 -7.92
C ASP A 84 11.10 7.63 -8.16
N GLY A 85 10.16 7.65 -7.21
CA GLY A 85 8.94 8.44 -7.26
C GLY A 85 7.65 7.64 -7.06
N LYS A 86 6.53 8.31 -7.36
CA LYS A 86 5.16 7.78 -7.20
C LYS A 86 4.64 7.21 -8.52
N PHE A 87 4.19 5.96 -8.46
CA PHE A 87 3.60 5.24 -9.58
C PHE A 87 2.12 5.02 -9.32
N VAL A 88 1.29 5.32 -10.32
CA VAL A 88 -0.16 5.10 -10.24
C VAL A 88 -0.50 3.89 -11.12
N VAL A 89 -1.24 2.96 -10.53
CA VAL A 89 -1.66 1.70 -11.16
C VAL A 89 -3.16 1.68 -11.33
#